data_AF-A0A424R785-F1
#
_entry.id   AF-A0A424R785-F1
#
_cell.length_a   1.000
_cell.length_b   1.000
_cell.length_c   1.000
_cell.angle_alpha   90.00
_cell.angle_beta   90.00
_cell.angle_gamma   90.00
#
_symmetry.space_group_name_H-M   'P 1'
#
loop_
_entity.id
_entity.type
_entity.pdbx_description
1 polymer ?
#
loop_
_entity_poly.entity_id
_entity_poly.type
_entity_poly.pdbx_seq_one_letter_code
_entity_poly.pdbx_strand_id
1 'polypeptide(L)'
;MDQTLLYSVPAIAILGLLVMAVQAAWVRKQDAGEARMAEIANHIHEGALAFLRAEYRILAIFVVIAGALLGFVSTIVPTTHWFIVVAFVIGAVFSALAG
;
A
#
# COMPACT_ATOMS: atom_id res chain seq x y z
N MET A 1 8.22 -19.31 -23.24
CA MET A 1 7.16 -18.38 -22.78
C MET A 1 7.36 -18.03 -21.30
N ASP A 2 7.67 -19.01 -20.45
CA ASP A 2 7.73 -18.84 -18.99
C ASP A 2 8.85 -17.89 -18.50
N GLN A 3 10.05 -17.95 -19.10
CA GLN A 3 11.15 -17.06 -18.73
C GLN A 3 10.88 -15.60 -19.11
N THR A 4 10.24 -15.35 -20.26
CA THR A 4 9.90 -13.99 -20.70
C THR A 4 8.90 -13.34 -19.74
N LEU A 5 7.91 -14.09 -19.26
CA LEU A 5 6.94 -13.63 -18.26
C LEU A 5 7.58 -13.39 -16.89
N LEU A 6 8.50 -14.25 -16.48
CA LEU A 6 9.19 -14.14 -15.19
C LEU A 6 9.97 -12.81 -15.06
N TYR A 7 10.59 -12.34 -16.14
CA TYR A 7 11.34 -11.07 -16.13
C TYR A 7 10.48 -9.84 -16.50
N SER A 8 9.43 -10.00 -17.31
CA SER A 8 8.62 -8.86 -17.75
C SER A 8 7.76 -8.27 -16.62
N VAL A 9 7.21 -9.11 -15.72
CA VAL A 9 6.38 -8.66 -14.60
C VAL A 9 7.11 -7.67 -13.67
N PRO A 10 8.29 -8.01 -13.09
CA PRO A 10 9.01 -7.05 -12.24
C PRO A 10 9.49 -5.83 -13.03
N ALA A 11 9.84 -5.98 -14.31
CA ALA A 11 10.24 -4.86 -15.16
C ALA A 11 9.10 -3.83 -15.32
N ILE A 12 7.86 -4.29 -15.55
CA ILE A 12 6.69 -3.42 -15.66
C ILE A 12 6.37 -2.76 -14.30
N ALA A 13 6.51 -3.49 -13.19
CA ALA A 13 6.30 -2.93 -11.85
C ALA A 13 7.30 -1.79 -11.55
N ILE A 14 8.58 -1.98 -11.88
CA ILE A 14 9.61 -0.95 -11.73
C ILE A 14 9.31 0.26 -12.63
N LEU A 15 8.93 0.03 -13.88
CA LEU A 15 8.54 1.10 -14.80
C LEU A 15 7.35 1.91 -14.25
N GLY A 16 6.34 1.24 -13.70
CA GLY A 16 5.20 1.90 -13.05
C GLY A 16 5.63 2.79 -11.88
N LEU A 17 6.50 2.29 -11.00
CA LEU A 17 7.04 3.06 -9.87
C LEU A 17 7.86 4.27 -10.35
N LEU A 18 8.65 4.12 -11.42
CA LEU A 18 9.40 5.22 -12.02
C LEU A 18 8.46 6.30 -12.56
N VAL A 19 7.39 5.92 -13.27
CA VAL A 19 6.39 6.87 -13.77
C VAL A 19 5.73 7.63 -12.62
N MET A 20 5.31 6.93 -11.57
CA MET A 20 4.73 7.56 -10.38
C MET A 20 5.71 8.52 -9.69
N ALA A 21 6.98 8.13 -9.56
CA ALA A 21 8.01 9.00 -8.97
C ALA A 21 8.22 10.28 -9.79
N VAL A 22 8.26 10.17 -11.13
CA VAL A 22 8.38 11.32 -12.03
C VAL A 22 7.16 12.23 -11.93
N GLN A 23 5.94 11.66 -11.93
CA GLN A 23 4.70 12.45 -11.79
C GLN A 23 4.63 13.16 -10.44
N ALA A 24 4.94 12.46 -9.35
CA ALA A 24 4.98 13.05 -8.01
C ALA A 24 6.00 14.18 -7.92
N ALA A 25 7.20 13.99 -8.49
CA ALA A 25 8.22 15.03 -8.53
C ALA A 25 7.81 16.23 -9.40
N TRP A 26 7.07 16.01 -10.50
CA TRP A 26 6.55 17.07 -11.34
C TRP A 26 5.45 17.88 -10.64
N VAL A 27 4.50 17.23 -9.97
CA VAL A 27 3.44 17.89 -9.19
C VAL A 27 4.03 18.72 -8.05
N ARG A 28 5.03 18.19 -7.32
CA ARG A 28 5.70 18.90 -6.23
C ARG A 28 6.43 20.17 -6.65
N LYS A 29 6.76 20.32 -7.94
CA LYS A 29 7.39 21.52 -8.49
C LYS A 29 6.38 22.59 -8.93
N GLN A 30 5.08 22.26 -8.95
CA GLN A 30 4.05 23.23 -9.29
C GLN A 30 3.90 24.24 -8.15
N ASP A 31 3.53 25.47 -8.50
CA ASP A 31 3.32 26.53 -7.53
C ASP A 31 2.11 26.20 -6.63
N ALA A 32 2.26 26.42 -5.32
CA ALA A 32 1.20 26.23 -4.34
C ALA A 32 0.14 27.36 -4.39
N GLY A 33 0.42 28.42 -5.15
CA GLY A 33 -0.48 29.56 -5.35
C GLY A 33 -0.31 30.62 -4.27
N GLU A 34 -1.38 31.36 -3.99
CA GLU A 34 -1.38 32.42 -2.98
C GLU A 34 -1.23 31.87 -1.56
N ALA A 35 -0.75 32.71 -0.63
CA ALA A 35 -0.50 32.32 0.76
C ALA A 35 -1.72 31.65 1.45
N ARG A 36 -2.93 32.15 1.18
CA ARG A 36 -4.17 31.56 1.72
C ARG A 36 -4.45 30.15 1.17
N MET A 37 -4.12 29.88 -0.10
CA MET A 37 -4.27 28.55 -0.69
C MET A 37 -3.29 27.56 -0.08
N ALA A 38 -2.03 27.97 0.12
CA ALA A 38 -1.03 27.14 0.78
C ALA A 38 -1.41 26.80 2.24
N GLU A 39 -1.97 27.76 2.99
CA GLU A 39 -2.45 27.54 4.36
C GLU A 39 -3.60 26.52 4.41
N ILE A 40 -4.60 26.65 3.53
CA ILE A 40 -5.71 25.68 3.42
C ILE A 40 -5.20 24.29 3.05
N ALA A 41 -4.27 24.20 2.07
CA ALA A 41 -3.70 22.93 1.64
C ALA A 41 -2.98 22.20 2.80
N ASN A 42 -2.27 22.93 3.66
CA ASN A 42 -1.63 22.37 4.84
C ASN A 42 -2.64 21.81 5.84
N HIS A 43 -3.73 22.53 6.13
CA HIS A 43 -4.79 22.01 7.00
C HIS A 43 -5.46 20.75 6.45
N ILE A 44 -5.67 20.69 5.13
CA ILE A 44 -6.19 19.47 4.47
C ILE A 44 -5.19 18.32 4.61
N HIS A 45 -3.90 18.58 4.38
CA HIS A 45 -2.85 17.56 4.49
C HIS A 45 -2.75 16.99 5.91
N GLU A 46 -2.76 17.84 6.94
CA GLU A 46 -2.77 17.42 8.35
C GLU A 46 -4.01 16.59 8.68
N GLY A 47 -5.19 17.03 8.22
CA GLY A 47 -6.44 16.29 8.39
C GLY A 47 -6.42 14.91 7.73
N ALA A 48 -5.90 14.82 6.49
CA ALA A 48 -5.76 13.56 5.76
C ALA A 48 -4.80 12.59 6.49
N LEU A 49 -3.66 13.09 6.99
CA LEU A 49 -2.74 12.26 7.77
C LEU A 49 -3.34 11.79 9.09
N ALA A 50 -4.16 12.62 9.77
CA ALA A 50 -4.87 12.21 10.97
C ALA A 50 -5.90 11.10 10.67
N PHE A 51 -6.64 11.22 9.57
CA PHE A 51 -7.58 10.20 9.10
C PHE A 51 -6.86 8.87 8.79
N LEU A 52 -5.80 8.91 7.97
CA LEU A 52 -5.04 7.71 7.58
C LEU A 52 -4.46 6.99 8.81
N ARG A 53 -3.94 7.73 9.80
CA ARG A 53 -3.44 7.12 11.06
C ARG A 53 -4.56 6.41 11.83
N ALA A 54 -5.75 6.99 11.88
CA ALA A 54 -6.89 6.37 12.54
C ALA A 54 -7.36 5.11 11.79
N GLU A 55 -7.42 5.18 10.46
CA GLU A 55 -7.77 4.05 9.60
C GLU A 55 -6.76 2.89 9.72
N TYR A 56 -5.45 3.19 9.65
CA TYR A 56 -4.39 2.18 9.75
C TYR A 56 -4.37 1.46 11.10
N ARG A 57 -4.80 2.13 12.17
CA ARG A 57 -4.96 1.47 13.47
C ARG A 57 -6.05 0.41 13.42
N ILE A 58 -7.17 0.70 12.77
CA ILE A 58 -8.29 -0.26 12.61
C ILE A 58 -7.88 -1.38 11.66
N LEU A 59 -7.21 -1.04 10.56
CA LEU A 59 -6.70 -1.99 9.57
C LEU A 59 -5.68 -2.95 10.20
N ALA A 60 -4.80 -2.48 11.08
CA ALA A 60 -3.85 -3.34 11.79
C ALA A 60 -4.56 -4.41 12.64
N ILE A 61 -5.64 -4.04 13.34
CA ILE A 61 -6.47 -4.99 14.11
C ILE A 61 -7.07 -6.02 13.16
N PHE A 62 -7.62 -5.58 12.02
CA PHE A 62 -8.15 -6.48 11.00
C PHE A 62 -7.11 -7.47 10.47
N VAL A 63 -5.90 -6.99 10.14
CA VAL A 63 -4.81 -7.84 9.63
C VAL A 63 -4.41 -8.92 10.64
N VAL A 64 -4.36 -8.58 11.93
CA VAL A 64 -4.05 -9.56 12.99
C VAL A 64 -5.16 -10.61 13.10
N ILE A 65 -6.42 -10.19 13.16
CA ILE A 65 -7.57 -11.11 13.30
C ILE A 65 -7.71 -12.00 12.06
N ALA A 66 -7.71 -11.42 10.87
CA ALA A 66 -7.82 -12.16 9.62
C ALA A 66 -6.61 -13.09 9.41
N GLY A 67 -5.40 -12.62 9.73
CA GLY A 67 -4.19 -13.44 9.69
C GLY A 67 -4.24 -14.64 10.63
N ALA A 68 -4.74 -14.47 11.86
CA ALA A 68 -4.95 -15.56 12.81
C ALA A 68 -5.98 -16.58 12.31
N LEU A 69 -7.10 -16.10 11.74
CA LEU A 69 -8.12 -16.97 11.14
C LEU A 69 -7.58 -17.75 9.93
N LEU A 70 -6.81 -17.10 9.04
CA LEU A 70 -6.15 -17.76 7.92
C LEU A 70 -5.13 -18.80 8.41
N GLY A 71 -4.38 -18.49 9.47
CA GLY A 71 -3.49 -19.45 10.13
C GLY A 71 -4.23 -20.66 10.66
N PHE A 72 -5.36 -20.47 11.35
CA PHE A 72 -6.20 -21.56 11.82
C PHE A 72 -6.76 -22.42 10.68
N VAL A 73 -7.28 -21.78 9.62
CA VAL A 73 -7.79 -22.49 8.42
C VAL A 73 -6.68 -23.32 7.77
N SER A 74 -5.44 -22.82 7.76
CA SER A 74 -4.30 -23.56 7.21
C SER A 74 -3.97 -24.86 7.95
N THR A 75 -4.47 -25.04 9.19
CA THR A 75 -4.29 -26.29 9.95
C THR A 75 -5.40 -27.31 9.71
N ILE A 76 -6.59 -26.87 9.29
CA ILE A 76 -7.77 -27.73 9.10
C ILE A 76 -7.91 -28.16 7.65
N VAL A 77 -7.54 -27.29 6.71
CA VAL A 77 -7.72 -27.53 5.28
C VAL A 77 -6.44 -28.13 4.69
N PRO A 78 -6.45 -29.41 4.26
CA PRO A 78 -5.22 -30.10 3.80
C PRO A 78 -4.57 -29.50 2.56
N THR A 79 -5.32 -28.73 1.76
CA THR A 79 -4.84 -28.07 0.55
C THR A 79 -4.22 -26.70 0.81
N THR A 80 -4.23 -26.21 2.07
CA THR A 80 -3.76 -24.88 2.42
C THR A 80 -2.43 -24.95 3.16
N HIS A 81 -1.51 -24.04 2.82
CA HIS A 81 -0.21 -23.93 3.48
C HIS A 81 -0.17 -22.67 4.35
N TRP A 82 0.55 -22.72 5.48
CA TRP A 82 0.72 -21.58 6.39
C TRP A 82 1.36 -20.34 5.72
N PHE A 83 1.97 -20.51 4.54
CA PHE A 83 2.53 -19.42 3.73
C PHE A 83 1.46 -18.40 3.30
N ILE A 84 0.17 -18.78 3.29
CA ILE A 84 -0.93 -17.85 3.04
C ILE A 84 -0.94 -16.66 4.02
N VAL A 85 -0.57 -16.89 5.28
CA VAL A 85 -0.49 -15.83 6.30
C VAL A 85 0.65 -14.87 5.98
N VAL A 86 1.81 -15.39 5.59
CA VAL A 86 2.97 -14.58 5.20
C VAL A 86 2.65 -13.73 3.97
N ALA A 87 2.06 -14.35 2.94
CA ALA A 87 1.65 -13.65 1.72
C ALA A 87 0.60 -12.56 2.02
N PHE A 88 -0.36 -12.85 2.90
CA PHE A 88 -1.38 -11.89 3.34
C PHE A 88 -0.77 -10.68 4.07
N VAL A 89 0.14 -10.91 5.03
CA VAL A 89 0.79 -9.81 5.75
C VAL A 89 1.66 -8.96 4.82
N ILE A 90 2.41 -9.58 3.91
CA ILE A 90 3.19 -8.85 2.90
C ILE A 90 2.28 -7.99 2.02
N GLY A 91 1.17 -8.56 1.53
CA GLY A 91 0.19 -7.82 0.74
C GLY A 91 -0.45 -6.66 1.52
N ALA A 92 -0.78 -6.87 2.79
CA ALA A 92 -1.33 -5.83 3.66
C ALA A 92 -0.35 -4.68 3.88
N VAL A 93 0.95 -4.99 4.08
CA VAL A 93 2.00 -3.97 4.21
C VAL A 93 2.16 -3.18 2.92
N PHE A 94 2.22 -3.83 1.75
CA PHE A 94 2.32 -3.11 0.47
C PHE A 94 1.07 -2.27 0.17
N SER A 95 -0.12 -2.73 0.55
CA SER A 95 -1.36 -1.95 0.44
C SER A 95 -1.30 -0.68 1.31
N ALA A 96 -0.85 -0.82 2.57
CA ALA A 96 -0.69 0.30 3.48
C ALA A 96 0.45 1.26 3.07
N LEU A 97 1.46 0.79 2.33
CA LEU A 97 2.50 1.66 1.78
C LEU A 97 2.05 2.42 0.51
N ALA A 98 1.02 1.93 -0.17
CA ALA A 98 0.49 2.54 -1.38
C ALA A 98 -0.55 3.63 -1.11
N GLY A 99 -1.27 3.54 0.01
CA GLY A 99 -2.20 4.58 0.49
C GLY A 99 -1.48 5.77 1.10
#